data_AF-A0A4Y2DU64-F1
#
_entry.id   AF-A0A4Y2DU64-F1
#
_cell.length_a   1.000
_cell.length_b   1.000
_cell.length_c   1.000
_cell.angle_alpha   90.00
_cell.angle_beta   90.00
_cell.angle_gamma   90.00
#
_symmetry.space_group_name_H-M   'P 1'
#
loop_
_entity.id
_entity.type
_entity.pdbx_description
1 polymer ?
#
loop_
_entity_poly.entity_id
_entity_poly.type
_entity_poly.pdbx_seq_one_letter_code
_entity_poly.pdbx_strand_id
1 'polypeptide(L)'
;MLFQWKGSLPELPQLPEPLKSLMEGNHPKSKEFLSMIRKYNSSFQMTSFGATLPMLDFTVFMPTFRIQGQVYHKPGSLMSLPNEEAKFLQINFLGNEEAEAKRRCKLIPGTTKSLIESLQKMLHENNH
;
A
#
# COMPACT_ATOMS: atom_id res chain seq x y z
N MET A 1 -15.73 41.16 -2.41
CA MET A 1 -14.45 40.66 -1.86
C MET A 1 -13.87 39.66 -2.85
N LEU A 2 -12.74 39.99 -3.47
CA LEU A 2 -11.97 39.08 -4.32
C LEU A 2 -10.90 38.44 -3.43
N PHE A 3 -10.97 37.12 -3.22
CA PHE A 3 -9.91 36.39 -2.54
C PHE A 3 -8.76 36.15 -3.54
N GLN A 4 -7.63 36.82 -3.33
CA GLN A 4 -6.38 36.50 -4.03
C GLN A 4 -5.76 35.27 -3.40
N TRP A 5 -5.82 34.13 -4.09
CA TRP A 5 -5.00 32.96 -3.74
C TRP A 5 -3.59 33.15 -4.30
N LYS A 6 -2.71 33.73 -3.50
CA LYS A 6 -1.26 33.61 -3.71
C LYS A 6 -0.60 33.19 -2.40
N GLY A 7 -0.79 31.91 -2.06
CA GLY A 7 -0.03 31.24 -1.01
C GLY A 7 1.06 30.40 -1.65
N SER A 8 2.33 30.67 -1.33
CA SER A 8 3.41 29.73 -1.59
C SER A 8 3.10 28.42 -0.85
N LEU A 9 3.20 27.28 -1.55
CA LEU A 9 3.06 25.98 -0.92
C LEU A 9 4.17 25.83 0.14
N PRO A 10 3.86 25.32 1.35
CA PRO A 10 4.89 24.95 2.30
C PRO A 10 5.83 23.94 1.64
N GLU A 11 7.12 24.05 1.95
CA GLU A 11 8.12 23.10 1.47
C GLU A 11 7.77 21.70 1.98
N LEU A 12 7.78 20.72 1.08
CA LEU A 12 7.46 19.35 1.46
C LEU A 12 8.56 18.84 2.41
N PRO A 13 8.19 18.16 3.51
CA PRO A 13 9.18 17.52 4.37
C PRO A 13 9.97 16.51 3.55
N GLN A 14 11.26 16.36 3.88
CA GLN A 14 12.08 15.34 3.23
C GLN A 14 11.49 13.95 3.46
N LEU A 15 11.51 13.12 2.41
CA LEU A 15 11.06 11.73 2.54
C LEU A 15 11.97 11.00 3.54
N PRO A 16 11.42 10.17 4.43
CA PRO A 16 12.21 9.35 5.33
C PRO A 16 12.97 8.25 4.56
N GLU A 17 14.11 7.82 5.09
CA GLU A 17 14.84 6.65 4.56
C GLU A 17 14.16 5.33 4.98
N PRO A 18 14.11 4.29 4.12
CA PRO A 18 14.82 4.18 2.84
C PRO A 18 14.07 4.76 1.63
N LEU A 19 12.87 5.32 1.81
CA LEU A 19 11.98 5.71 0.70
C LEU A 19 12.62 6.79 -0.17
N LYS A 20 13.30 7.76 0.44
CA LYS A 20 14.05 8.80 -0.29
C LYS A 20 15.09 8.18 -1.23
N SER A 21 16.02 7.39 -0.72
CA SER A 21 17.07 6.77 -1.54
C SER A 21 16.51 5.81 -2.60
N LEU A 22 15.39 5.13 -2.33
CA LEU A 22 14.70 4.29 -3.30
C LEU A 22 14.09 5.09 -4.46
N MET A 23 13.52 6.25 -4.17
CA MET A 23 12.88 7.13 -5.16
C MET A 23 13.91 7.88 -6.01
N GLU A 24 15.04 8.27 -5.41
CA GLU A 24 16.12 8.99 -6.08
C GLU A 24 17.06 8.07 -6.88
N GLY A 25 16.94 6.75 -6.74
CA GLY A 25 17.82 5.80 -7.42
C GLY A 25 19.14 5.50 -6.69
N ASN A 26 19.32 6.05 -5.49
CA ASN A 26 20.54 5.96 -4.68
C ASN A 26 20.64 4.66 -3.86
N HIS A 27 19.56 3.87 -3.82
CA HIS A 27 19.55 2.57 -3.14
C HIS A 27 19.78 1.39 -4.10
N PRO A 28 20.51 0.31 -3.72
CA PRO A 28 20.74 -0.86 -4.59
C PRO A 28 19.46 -1.55 -5.10
N LYS A 29 18.36 -1.43 -4.34
CA LYS A 29 17.04 -1.97 -4.71
C LYS A 29 16.15 -1.00 -5.48
N SER A 30 16.60 0.22 -5.82
CA SER A 30 15.77 1.25 -6.46
C SER A 30 15.14 0.76 -7.76
N LYS A 31 15.91 0.11 -8.63
CA LYS A 31 15.41 -0.42 -9.90
C LYS A 31 14.29 -1.44 -9.70
N GLU A 32 14.48 -2.36 -8.75
CA GLU A 32 13.46 -3.36 -8.39
C GLU A 32 12.20 -2.67 -7.82
N PHE A 33 12.40 -1.80 -6.83
CA PHE A 33 11.33 -1.05 -6.17
C PHE A 33 10.49 -0.27 -7.16
N LEU A 34 11.11 0.55 -8.01
CA LEU A 34 10.40 1.35 -9.02
C LEU A 34 9.69 0.47 -10.05
N SER A 35 10.32 -0.62 -10.51
CA SER A 35 9.69 -1.57 -11.45
C SER A 35 8.46 -2.26 -10.85
N MET A 36 8.41 -2.41 -9.51
CA MET A 36 7.36 -3.09 -8.77
C MET A 36 6.59 -2.16 -7.82
N ILE A 37 6.64 -0.84 -8.04
CA ILE A 37 6.14 0.15 -7.06
C ILE A 37 4.67 -0.06 -6.68
N ARG A 38 3.87 -0.52 -7.65
CA ARG A 38 2.46 -0.88 -7.42
C ARG A 38 2.31 -2.02 -6.41
N LYS A 39 3.18 -3.04 -6.47
CA LYS A 39 3.16 -4.14 -5.49
C LYS A 39 3.56 -3.65 -4.11
N TYR A 40 4.63 -2.86 -4.02
CA TYR A 40 5.05 -2.27 -2.75
C TYR A 40 3.96 -1.40 -2.13
N ASN A 41 3.32 -0.52 -2.91
CA ASN A 41 2.19 0.29 -2.43
C ASN A 41 1.01 -0.59 -1.99
N SER A 42 0.66 -1.62 -2.77
CA SER A 42 -0.42 -2.57 -2.41
C SER A 42 -0.12 -3.34 -1.13
N SER A 43 1.15 -3.63 -0.82
CA SER A 43 1.54 -4.30 0.43
C SER A 43 1.24 -3.46 1.68
N PHE A 44 1.15 -2.14 1.55
CA PHE A 44 0.85 -1.21 2.64
C PHE A 44 -0.55 -0.59 2.58
N GLN A 45 -1.41 -1.07 1.68
CA GLN A 45 -2.76 -0.53 1.54
C GLN A 45 -3.62 -0.83 2.78
N MET A 46 -4.34 0.18 3.28
CA MET A 46 -5.19 0.06 4.47
C MET A 46 -6.60 -0.45 4.15
N THR A 47 -7.08 -0.24 2.93
CA THR A 47 -8.43 -0.64 2.52
C THR A 47 -8.37 -1.59 1.34
N SER A 48 -9.28 -2.55 1.31
CA SER A 48 -9.56 -3.32 0.11
C SER A 48 -10.46 -2.55 -0.85
N PHE A 49 -10.45 -2.97 -2.11
CA PHE A 49 -11.44 -2.56 -3.09
C PHE A 49 -12.39 -3.73 -3.37
N GLY A 50 -13.67 -3.59 -3.05
CA GLY A 50 -14.68 -4.60 -3.29
C GLY A 50 -15.55 -4.24 -4.49
N ALA A 51 -15.62 -5.11 -5.49
CA ALA A 51 -16.58 -5.02 -6.58
C ALA A 51 -17.10 -6.42 -6.93
N THR A 52 -18.41 -6.56 -7.09
CA THR A 52 -19.01 -7.79 -7.61
C THR A 52 -18.82 -7.81 -9.12
N LEU A 53 -17.82 -8.55 -9.59
CA LEU A 53 -17.62 -8.79 -11.02
C LEU A 53 -18.21 -10.16 -11.39
N PRO A 54 -19.01 -10.28 -12.45
CA PRO A 54 -19.24 -11.59 -13.05
C PRO A 54 -17.89 -12.16 -13.49
N MET A 55 -17.67 -13.47 -13.30
CA MET A 55 -16.42 -14.13 -13.71
C MET A 55 -16.15 -13.87 -15.19
N LEU A 56 -15.25 -12.94 -15.50
CA LEU A 56 -14.74 -12.74 -16.84
C LEU A 56 -13.56 -13.68 -17.03
N ASP A 57 -13.49 -14.42 -18.13
CA ASP A 57 -12.34 -15.26 -18.44
C ASP A 57 -11.08 -14.39 -18.57
N PHE A 58 -10.22 -14.44 -17.54
CA PHE A 58 -9.03 -13.60 -17.36
C PHE A 58 -7.83 -14.02 -18.25
N THR A 59 -8.03 -14.91 -19.22
CA THR A 59 -6.93 -15.60 -19.91
C THR A 59 -6.41 -14.87 -21.15
N VAL A 60 -7.13 -13.89 -21.70
CA VAL A 60 -6.78 -13.30 -23.01
C VAL A 60 -6.68 -11.77 -23.02
N PHE A 61 -7.23 -11.06 -22.04
CA PHE A 61 -7.19 -9.59 -22.03
C PHE A 61 -7.29 -9.05 -20.61
N MET A 62 -6.65 -7.91 -20.32
CA MET A 62 -6.86 -7.19 -19.06
C MET A 62 -8.25 -6.55 -19.12
N PRO A 63 -9.27 -7.08 -18.41
CA PRO A 63 -10.62 -6.57 -18.59
C PRO A 63 -10.71 -5.18 -17.97
N THR A 64 -10.99 -4.19 -18.82
CA THR A 64 -11.42 -2.87 -18.35
C THR A 64 -12.88 -3.03 -17.92
N PHE A 65 -13.13 -3.16 -16.62
CA PHE A 65 -14.49 -3.12 -16.09
C PHE A 65 -14.85 -1.66 -15.78
N ARG A 66 -16.06 -1.26 -16.17
CA ARG A 66 -16.59 0.08 -15.89
C ARG A 66 -17.52 -0.01 -14.70
N ILE A 67 -17.16 0.65 -13.61
CA ILE A 67 -18.06 0.86 -12.47
C ILE A 67 -18.87 2.13 -12.75
N GLN A 68 -20.19 2.05 -12.66
CA GLN A 68 -21.06 3.23 -12.64
C GLN A 68 -21.59 3.43 -11.22
N GLY A 69 -21.37 4.63 -10.67
CA GLY A 69 -21.73 4.97 -9.30
C GLY A 69 -20.53 5.43 -8.46
N GLN A 70 -20.78 5.82 -7.21
CA GLN A 70 -19.72 6.13 -6.26
C GLN A 70 -19.06 4.85 -5.76
N VAL A 71 -17.73 4.83 -5.75
CA VAL A 71 -16.95 3.84 -5.02
C VAL A 71 -17.02 4.21 -3.54
N TYR A 72 -17.49 3.29 -2.70
CA TYR A 72 -17.42 3.43 -1.25
C TYR A 72 -16.33 2.51 -0.69
N HIS A 73 -15.49 3.04 0.19
CA HIS A 73 -14.63 2.22 1.03
C HIS A 73 -15.47 1.69 2.17
N LYS A 74 -15.75 0.39 2.19
CA LYS A 74 -16.31 -0.26 3.37
C LYS A 74 -15.14 -0.57 4.30
N PRO A 75 -14.98 0.12 5.45
CA PRO A 75 -13.96 -0.28 6.41
C PRO A 75 -14.25 -1.72 6.81
N GLY A 76 -13.26 -2.60 6.62
CA GLY A 76 -13.34 -3.95 7.14
C GLY A 76 -13.43 -3.93 8.66
N SER A 77 -13.82 -5.05 9.26
CA SER A 77 -13.69 -5.23 10.71
C SER A 77 -12.27 -4.90 11.15
N LEU A 78 -12.09 -4.24 12.29
CA LEU A 78 -10.75 -3.99 12.85
C LEU A 78 -10.09 -5.30 13.34
N MET A 79 -10.93 -6.26 13.73
CA MET A 79 -10.52 -7.61 14.10
C MET A 79 -10.69 -8.56 12.92
N SER A 80 -9.76 -9.50 12.75
CA SER A 80 -9.95 -10.61 11.83
C SER A 80 -11.11 -11.50 12.29
N LEU A 81 -11.88 -12.06 11.34
CA LEU A 81 -12.89 -13.06 11.66
C LEU A 81 -12.24 -14.33 12.22
N PRO A 82 -12.98 -15.16 12.99
CA PRO A 82 -12.46 -16.46 13.42
C PRO A 82 -11.96 -17.27 12.23
N ASN A 83 -10.74 -17.80 12.32
CA ASN A 83 -10.05 -18.56 11.28
C ASN A 83 -9.62 -17.76 10.03
N GLU A 84 -9.76 -16.43 10.01
CA GLU A 84 -9.18 -15.59 8.96
C GLU A 84 -7.88 -14.94 9.41
N GLU A 85 -6.90 -14.86 8.51
CA GLU A 85 -5.69 -14.06 8.74
C GLU A 85 -5.99 -12.57 8.56
N ALA A 86 -5.28 -11.73 9.32
CA ALA A 86 -5.45 -10.29 9.21
C ALA A 86 -5.03 -9.75 7.83
N LYS A 87 -5.80 -8.82 7.29
CA LYS A 87 -5.57 -8.20 5.98
C LYS A 87 -5.73 -6.67 6.05
N PHE A 88 -5.08 -5.98 5.12
CA PHE A 88 -5.18 -4.53 4.94
C PHE A 88 -4.84 -3.79 6.25
N LEU A 89 -5.70 -2.89 6.72
CA LEU A 89 -5.52 -2.14 7.97
C LEU A 89 -5.19 -3.04 9.17
N GLN A 90 -5.80 -4.22 9.26
CA GLN A 90 -5.62 -5.15 10.39
C GLN A 90 -4.16 -5.62 10.52
N ILE A 91 -3.38 -5.63 9.44
CA ILE A 91 -1.97 -6.02 9.47
C ILE A 91 -1.16 -5.11 10.39
N ASN A 92 -1.51 -3.83 10.50
CA ASN A 92 -0.75 -2.88 11.33
C ASN A 92 -1.04 -3.01 12.84
N PHE A 93 -2.04 -3.79 13.22
CA PHE A 93 -2.49 -3.89 14.63
C PHE A 93 -2.42 -5.32 15.19
N LEU A 94 -2.44 -6.33 14.32
CA LEU A 94 -2.60 -7.72 14.72
C LEU A 94 -1.32 -8.53 14.48
N GLY A 95 -0.31 -8.38 15.33
CA GLY A 95 0.90 -9.20 15.28
C GLY A 95 2.14 -8.46 15.77
N ASN A 96 3.30 -9.11 15.61
CA ASN A 96 4.60 -8.45 15.70
C ASN A 96 5.13 -8.13 14.30
N GLU A 97 6.17 -7.30 14.21
CA GLU A 97 6.73 -6.82 12.93
C GLU A 97 7.02 -7.96 11.93
N GLU A 98 7.52 -9.10 12.40
CA GLU A 98 7.80 -10.25 11.55
C GLU A 98 6.53 -10.85 10.95
N ALA A 99 5.49 -11.04 11.78
CA ALA A 99 4.20 -11.55 11.34
C ALA A 99 3.53 -10.61 10.32
N GLU A 100 3.66 -9.29 10.52
CA GLU A 100 3.16 -8.28 9.58
C GLU A 100 3.84 -8.42 8.22
N ALA A 101 5.18 -8.40 8.18
CA ALA A 101 5.95 -8.51 6.95
C ALA A 101 5.68 -9.82 6.22
N LYS A 102 5.57 -10.94 6.96
CA LYS A 102 5.21 -12.25 6.41
C LYS A 102 3.83 -12.23 5.76
N ARG A 103 2.83 -11.62 6.41
CA ARG A 103 1.48 -11.49 5.84
C ARG A 103 1.45 -10.62 4.60
N ARG A 104 2.17 -9.50 4.59
CA ARG A 104 2.29 -8.63 3.40
C ARG A 104 2.86 -9.40 2.21
N CYS A 105 3.95 -10.15 2.41
CA CYS A 105 4.56 -10.96 1.37
C CYS A 105 3.66 -12.11 0.88
N LYS A 106 2.82 -12.67 1.77
CA LYS A 106 1.84 -13.70 1.41
C LYS A 106 0.70 -13.12 0.56
N LEU A 107 0.18 -11.94 0.94
CA LEU A 107 -0.93 -11.28 0.23
C LEU A 107 -0.49 -10.72 -1.12
N ILE A 108 0.71 -10.16 -1.20
CA ILE A 108 1.27 -9.54 -2.41
C ILE A 108 2.59 -10.23 -2.76
N PRO A 109 2.54 -11.36 -3.50
CA PRO A 109 3.74 -12.12 -3.82
C PRO A 109 4.66 -11.41 -4.81
N GLY A 110 5.96 -11.70 -4.70
CA GLY A 110 7.00 -11.17 -5.58
C GLY A 110 7.60 -9.83 -5.14
N THR A 111 7.33 -9.38 -3.91
CA THR A 111 8.09 -8.31 -3.25
C THR A 111 9.27 -8.89 -2.48
N THR A 112 10.36 -8.13 -2.34
CA THR A 112 11.49 -8.53 -1.50
C THR A 112 11.16 -8.32 -0.02
N LYS A 113 11.24 -9.39 0.78
CA LYS A 113 10.89 -9.35 2.22
C LYS A 113 11.68 -8.31 3.00
N SER A 114 13.00 -8.24 2.81
CA SER A 114 13.85 -7.27 3.53
C SER A 114 13.51 -5.82 3.21
N LEU A 115 13.02 -5.55 1.99
CA LEU A 115 12.56 -4.22 1.62
C LEU A 115 11.20 -3.90 2.24
N ILE A 116 10.29 -4.88 2.33
CA ILE A 116 9.04 -4.74 3.09
C ILE A 116 9.32 -4.46 4.56
N GLU A 117 10.22 -5.21 5.20
CA GLU A 117 10.62 -5.00 6.60
C GLU A 117 11.21 -3.59 6.81
N SER A 118 12.08 -3.14 5.90
CA SER A 118 12.69 -1.80 5.98
C SER A 118 11.67 -0.68 5.80
N LEU A 119 10.72 -0.82 4.85
CA LEU A 119 9.65 0.14 4.64
C LEU A 119 8.65 0.15 5.81
N GLN A 120 8.35 -1.01 6.37
CA GLN A 120 7.47 -1.15 7.53
C GLN A 120 8.08 -0.48 8.76
N LYS A 121 9.37 -0.72 9.03
CA LYS A 121 10.09 -0.07 10.12
C LYS A 121 10.07 1.46 9.97
N MET A 122 10.34 1.96 8.77
CA MET A 122 10.25 3.38 8.47
C MET A 122 8.84 3.95 8.74
N LEU A 123 7.77 3.22 8.38
CA LEU A 123 6.40 3.66 8.68
C LEU A 123 6.08 3.66 10.18
N HIS A 124 6.58 2.70 10.96
CA HIS A 124 6.40 2.65 12.41
C HIS A 124 7.15 3.78 13.13
N GLU A 125 8.32 4.17 12.62
CA GLU A 125 9.14 5.26 13.18
C GLU A 125 8.61 6.67 12.86
N ASN A 126 7.84 6.82 11.78
CA ASN A 126 7.41 8.14 11.28
C ASN A 126 5.92 8.44 11.49
N ASN A 127 5.09 7.45 11.83
CA ASN A 127 3.65 7.63 12.06
C ASN A 127 3.33 7.42 13.55
N HIS A 128 3.32 8.51 14.31
CA HIS A 128 2.91 8.58 15.71
C HIS A 128 1.51 9.19 15.86
#